data_AF-A0A522B1G3-F1
#
_entry.id   AF-A0A522B1G3-F1
#
_cell.length_a   1.000
_cell.length_b   1.000
_cell.length_c   1.000
_cell.angle_alpha   90.00
_cell.angle_beta   90.00
_cell.angle_gamma   90.00
#
_symmetry.space_group_name_H-M   'P 1'
#
loop_
_entity.id
_entity.type
_entity.pdbx_description
1 polymer ?
#
loop_
_entity_poly.entity_id
_entity_poly.type
_entity_poly.pdbx_seq_one_letter_code
_entity_poly.pdbx_strand_id
1 'polypeptide(L)'
;MKHEVFGFDAYSPAEIAERVQKVCVIKAHMPLLTMWMLAILAGAFIGLGALFFTLVASDHSLGFASSRVLGGVCFSLGLILVVVAGAELFTGNNLLVMAWAEGCLTTRD
;
A
#
# COMPACT_ATOMS: atom_id res chain seq x y z
N MET A 1 12.81 -19.08 15.41
CA MET A 1 13.32 -17.90 14.68
C MET A 1 13.84 -18.35 13.33
N LYS A 2 13.10 -18.09 12.25
CA LYS A 2 13.61 -18.26 10.89
C LYS A 2 13.91 -16.86 10.36
N HIS A 3 15.15 -16.43 10.52
CA HIS A 3 15.69 -15.29 9.78
C HIS A 3 16.15 -15.82 8.43
N GLU A 4 15.28 -15.78 7.42
CA GLU A 4 15.69 -16.03 6.04
C GLU A 4 15.93 -14.69 5.36
N VAL A 5 17.20 -14.31 5.27
CA VAL A 5 17.67 -13.09 4.59
C VAL A 5 17.52 -13.21 3.05
N PHE A 6 17.20 -14.41 2.53
CA PHE A 6 16.90 -14.68 1.11
C PHE A 6 15.74 -15.69 0.93
N GLY A 7 14.74 -15.67 1.82
CA GLY A 7 13.50 -16.41 1.59
C GLY A 7 12.71 -15.69 0.51
N PHE A 8 12.45 -16.33 -0.62
CA PHE A 8 11.55 -15.77 -1.62
C PHE A 8 10.18 -15.60 -0.93
N ASP A 9 9.63 -14.39 -0.86
CA ASP A 9 8.30 -14.10 -0.28
C ASP A 9 7.14 -14.67 -1.16
N ALA A 10 7.36 -15.83 -1.78
CA ALA A 10 6.36 -16.63 -2.47
C ALA A 10 5.61 -17.49 -1.44
N TYR A 11 4.63 -16.87 -0.82
CA TYR A 11 3.71 -17.54 0.10
C TYR A 11 2.55 -18.18 -0.67
N SER A 12 2.06 -19.31 -0.16
CA SER A 12 0.79 -19.86 -0.61
C SER A 12 -0.36 -18.90 -0.28
N PRO A 13 -1.49 -18.94 -1.00
CA PRO A 13 -2.63 -18.07 -0.72
C PRO A 13 -3.10 -18.13 0.75
N ALA A 14 -3.03 -19.32 1.38
CA ALA A 14 -3.36 -19.49 2.80
C ALA A 14 -2.38 -18.76 3.73
N GLU A 15 -1.07 -18.86 3.47
CA GLU A 15 -0.05 -18.15 4.24
C GLU A 15 -0.14 -16.62 4.05
N ILE A 16 -0.50 -16.15 2.85
CA ILE A 16 -0.75 -14.72 2.60
C ILE A 16 -1.94 -14.25 3.43
N ALA A 17 -3.06 -14.99 3.41
CA ALA A 17 -4.25 -14.64 4.18
C ALA A 17 -3.95 -14.52 5.69
N GLU A 18 -3.26 -15.52 6.26
CA GLU A 18 -2.87 -15.51 7.68
C GLU A 18 -1.97 -14.30 8.04
N ARG A 19 -1.06 -13.91 7.13
CA ARG A 19 -0.20 -12.73 7.33
C ARG A 19 -0.98 -11.42 7.23
N VAL A 20 -1.85 -11.29 6.23
CA VAL A 20 -2.71 -10.10 6.05
C VAL A 20 -3.62 -9.94 7.26
N GLN A 21 -4.24 -11.02 7.73
CA GLN A 21 -5.07 -11.04 8.94
C GLN A 21 -4.31 -10.49 10.15
N LYS A 22 -3.10 -10.98 10.43
CA LYS A 22 -2.26 -10.49 11.54
C LYS A 22 -1.96 -8.99 11.42
N VAL A 23 -1.64 -8.52 10.22
CA VAL A 23 -1.40 -7.09 9.96
C VAL A 23 -2.68 -6.27 10.18
N CYS A 24 -3.83 -6.75 9.74
CA CYS A 24 -5.12 -6.07 9.92
C CYS A 24 -5.50 -5.92 11.40
N VAL A 25 -5.29 -6.95 12.23
CA VAL A 25 -5.55 -6.86 13.67
C VAL A 25 -4.65 -5.81 14.33
N ILE A 26 -3.37 -5.74 13.94
CA ILE A 26 -2.45 -4.71 14.45
C ILE A 26 -2.89 -3.31 14.03
N LYS A 27 -3.29 -3.14 12.76
CA LYS A 27 -3.76 -1.85 12.22
C LYS A 27 -5.03 -1.35 12.88
N ALA A 28 -6.00 -2.23 13.15
CA ALA A 28 -7.27 -1.87 13.79
C ALA A 28 -7.07 -1.25 15.19
N HIS A 29 -6.07 -1.71 15.92
CA HIS A 29 -5.78 -1.24 17.28
C HIS A 29 -4.69 -0.15 17.34
N MET A 30 -4.31 0.43 16.21
CA MET A 30 -3.27 1.47 16.16
C MET A 30 -3.77 2.77 16.82
N PRO A 31 -2.93 3.48 17.61
CA PRO A 31 -3.30 4.78 18.14
C PRO A 31 -3.68 5.77 17.03
N LEU A 32 -4.79 6.49 17.21
CA LEU A 32 -5.33 7.41 16.20
C LEU A 32 -4.31 8.43 15.70
N LEU A 33 -3.47 8.98 16.59
CA LEU A 33 -2.45 9.94 16.22
C LEU A 33 -1.39 9.34 15.29
N THR A 34 -0.93 8.12 15.58
CA THR A 34 0.03 7.38 14.73
C THR A 34 -0.58 7.09 13.37
N MET A 35 -1.81 6.56 13.34
CA MET A 35 -2.54 6.30 12.10
C MET A 35 -2.68 7.57 11.26
N TRP A 36 -3.05 8.69 11.88
CA TRP A 36 -3.19 9.97 11.19
C TRP A 36 -1.88 10.48 10.58
N MET A 37 -0.77 10.41 11.33
CA MET A 37 0.54 10.83 10.82
C MET A 37 0.99 9.95 9.66
N LEU A 38 0.81 8.63 9.76
CA LEU A 38 1.14 7.68 8.70
C LEU A 38 0.23 7.87 7.47
N ALA A 39 -1.03 8.26 7.65
CA ALA A 39 -1.95 8.55 6.54
C ALA A 39 -1.57 9.83 5.78
N ILE A 40 -1.13 10.88 6.49
CA ILE A 40 -0.59 12.10 5.87
C ILE A 40 0.65 11.74 5.04
N LEU A 41 1.54 10.92 5.60
CA LEU A 41 2.74 10.47 4.90
C LEU A 41 2.39 9.65 3.64
N ALA A 42 1.41 8.75 3.73
CA ALA A 42 0.90 8.01 2.58
C ALA A 42 0.35 8.95 1.50
N GLY A 43 -0.42 9.96 1.89
CA GLY A 43 -0.94 10.99 0.99
C GLY A 43 0.17 11.76 0.27
N ALA A 44 1.24 12.13 0.98
CA ALA A 44 2.40 12.80 0.38
C ALA A 44 3.10 11.92 -0.68
N PHE A 45 3.27 10.61 -0.43
CA PHE A 45 3.88 9.70 -1.39
C PHE A 45 3.02 9.44 -2.63
N ILE A 46 1.71 9.25 -2.45
CA ILE A 46 0.79 9.12 -3.58
C ILE A 46 0.72 10.43 -4.38
N GLY A 47 0.72 11.57 -3.70
CA GLY A 47 0.80 12.88 -4.33
C GLY A 47 2.07 13.06 -5.17
N LEU A 48 3.22 12.61 -4.66
CA LEU A 48 4.48 12.60 -5.41
C LEU A 48 4.43 11.69 -6.65
N GLY A 49 3.87 10.48 -6.51
CA GLY A 49 3.66 9.57 -7.65
C GLY A 49 2.73 10.19 -8.70
N ALA A 50 1.65 10.85 -8.28
CA ALA A 50 0.72 11.56 -9.17
C ALA A 50 1.37 12.77 -9.86
N LEU A 51 2.25 13.50 -9.16
CA LEU A 51 3.04 14.59 -9.74
C LEU A 51 3.92 14.07 -10.88
N PHE A 52 4.65 12.97 -10.67
CA PHE A 52 5.48 12.38 -11.73
C PHE A 52 4.65 11.83 -12.88
N PHE A 53 3.52 11.17 -12.60
CA PHE A 53 2.58 10.77 -13.65
C PHE A 53 2.17 11.97 -14.50
N THR A 54 1.80 13.08 -13.86
CA THR A 54 1.34 14.30 -14.54
C THR A 54 2.45 14.91 -15.38
N LEU A 55 3.69 14.97 -14.87
CA LEU A 55 4.84 15.47 -15.63
C LEU A 55 5.06 14.67 -16.92
N VAL A 56 5.02 13.34 -16.85
CA VAL A 56 5.15 12.47 -18.05
C VAL A 56 3.93 12.62 -18.96
N ALA A 57 2.74 12.72 -18.37
CA ALA A 57 1.48 12.81 -19.11
C ALA A 57 1.34 14.12 -19.89
N SER A 58 1.96 15.20 -19.40
CA SER A 58 1.95 16.52 -20.02
C SER A 58 3.01 16.73 -21.10
N ASP A 59 3.89 15.76 -21.35
CA ASP A 59 4.88 15.84 -22.43
C ASP A 59 4.22 15.63 -23.81
N HIS A 60 4.19 16.69 -24.61
CA HIS A 60 3.62 16.67 -25.96
C HIS A 60 4.42 15.82 -26.97
N SER A 61 5.68 15.49 -26.67
CA SER A 61 6.51 14.64 -27.54
C SER A 61 6.15 13.15 -27.44
N LEU A 62 5.45 12.75 -26.37
CA LEU A 62 5.03 11.37 -26.16
C LEU A 62 3.66 11.10 -26.79
N GLY A 63 3.54 9.97 -27.49
CA GLY A 63 2.24 9.47 -27.93
C GLY A 63 1.36 9.05 -26.74
N PHE A 64 0.05 8.93 -26.97
CA PHE A 64 -0.91 8.60 -25.91
C PHE A 64 -0.54 7.32 -25.13
N ALA A 65 -0.22 6.23 -25.85
CA ALA A 65 0.09 4.96 -25.22
C ALA A 65 1.40 5.02 -24.40
N SER A 66 2.46 5.60 -24.95
CA SER A 66 3.74 5.76 -24.25
C SER A 66 3.63 6.65 -23.01
N SER A 67 2.89 7.75 -23.13
CA SER A 67 2.59 8.68 -22.03
C SER A 67 1.89 7.98 -20.86
N ARG A 68 0.88 7.13 -21.15
CA ARG A 68 0.14 6.39 -20.10
C ARG A 68 0.98 5.29 -19.44
N VAL A 69 1.75 4.53 -20.22
CA VAL A 69 2.58 3.45 -19.69
C VAL A 69 3.72 4.02 -18.83
N LEU A 70 4.48 4.98 -19.36
CA LEU A 70 5.57 5.62 -18.62
C LEU A 70 5.06 6.39 -17.41
N GLY A 71 3.94 7.09 -17.54
CA GLY A 71 3.28 7.76 -16.41
C GLY A 71 2.93 6.75 -15.31
N GLY A 72 2.35 5.60 -15.67
CA GLY A 72 2.02 4.52 -14.72
C GLY A 72 3.25 3.93 -14.02
N VAL A 73 4.35 3.74 -14.75
CA VAL A 73 5.63 3.32 -14.18
C VAL A 73 6.13 4.36 -13.18
N CYS A 74 6.09 5.65 -13.51
CA CYS A 74 6.48 6.72 -12.60
C CYS A 74 5.56 6.82 -11.38
N PHE A 75 4.25 6.62 -11.55
CA PHE A 75 3.29 6.59 -10.45
C PHE A 75 3.58 5.48 -9.43
N SER A 76 4.08 4.33 -9.90
CA SER A 76 4.40 3.18 -9.05
C SER A 76 5.39 3.52 -7.92
N LEU A 77 6.24 4.54 -8.12
CA LEU A 77 7.12 5.06 -7.08
C LEU A 77 6.34 5.48 -5.82
N GLY A 78 5.17 6.10 -5.99
CA GLY A 78 4.34 6.52 -4.86
C GLY A 78 3.91 5.32 -4.00
N LEU A 79 3.51 4.21 -4.64
CA LEU A 79 3.17 2.97 -3.93
C LEU A 79 4.39 2.29 -3.30
N ILE A 80 5.55 2.30 -3.97
CA ILE A 80 6.80 1.77 -3.42
C ILE A 80 7.17 2.51 -2.13
N LEU A 81 7.09 3.84 -2.13
CA LEU A 81 7.38 4.65 -0.95
C LEU A 81 6.42 4.35 0.21
N VAL A 82 5.12 4.18 -0.08
CA VAL A 82 4.13 3.76 0.93
C VAL A 82 4.52 2.42 1.57
N VAL A 83 4.89 1.43 0.76
CA VAL A 83 5.26 0.08 1.26
C VAL A 83 6.55 0.12 2.07
N VAL A 84 7.60 0.78 1.57
CA VAL A 84 8.91 0.84 2.22
C VAL A 84 8.85 1.61 3.54
N ALA A 85 8.10 2.71 3.58
CA ALA A 85 7.94 3.51 4.79
C ALA A 85 6.93 2.90 5.79
N GLY A 86 6.14 1.91 5.38
CA GLY A 86 5.03 1.38 6.18
C GLY A 86 3.93 2.42 6.41
N ALA A 87 3.67 3.29 5.44
CA ALA A 87 2.67 4.33 5.56
C ALA A 87 1.23 3.76 5.48
N GLU A 88 0.29 4.42 6.15
CA GLU A 88 -1.09 3.95 6.27
C GLU A 88 -1.95 4.48 5.11
N LEU A 89 -2.05 3.70 4.04
CA LEU A 89 -2.87 4.03 2.89
C LEU A 89 -4.28 3.41 3.00
N PHE A 90 -5.32 4.22 2.80
CA PHE A 90 -6.72 3.78 2.90
C PHE A 90 -7.05 2.53 2.08
N THR A 91 -6.54 2.43 0.85
CA THR A 91 -6.80 1.26 -0.01
C THR A 91 -6.22 -0.03 0.56
N GLY A 92 -5.11 0.03 1.30
CA GLY A 92 -4.57 -1.11 2.04
C GLY A 92 -5.44 -1.46 3.26
N ASN A 93 -6.06 -0.47 3.89
CA ASN A 93 -6.93 -0.67 5.04
C ASN A 93 -8.29 -1.29 4.65
N ASN A 94 -8.67 -1.27 3.37
CA ASN A 94 -9.80 -2.07 2.90
C ASN A 94 -9.59 -3.58 3.12
N LEU A 95 -8.34 -4.05 3.27
CA LEU A 95 -8.05 -5.45 3.60
C LEU A 95 -8.46 -5.86 5.02
N LEU A 96 -8.81 -4.91 5.91
CA LEU A 96 -9.39 -5.23 7.22
C LEU A 96 -10.66 -6.10 7.09
N VAL A 97 -11.35 -6.04 5.94
CA VAL A 97 -12.48 -6.92 5.62
C VAL A 97 -12.14 -8.41 5.70
N MET A 98 -10.89 -8.80 5.43
CA MET A 98 -10.46 -10.20 5.53
C MET A 98 -10.45 -10.66 6.98
N ALA A 99 -9.83 -9.88 7.88
CA ALA A 99 -9.82 -10.19 9.31
C ALA A 99 -11.23 -10.11 9.92
N TRP A 100 -12.08 -9.21 9.43
CA TRP A 100 -13.50 -9.16 9.81
C TRP A 100 -14.26 -10.42 9.37
N ALA A 101 -14.09 -10.87 8.13
CA ALA A 101 -14.75 -12.07 7.60
C ALA A 101 -14.33 -13.36 8.34
N GLU A 102 -13.11 -13.40 8.85
CA GLU A 102 -12.59 -14.49 9.69
C GLU A 102 -12.99 -14.37 11.17
N GLY A 103 -13.74 -13.34 11.56
CA GLY A 103 -14.19 -13.12 12.94
C GLY A 103 -13.09 -12.62 13.88
N CYS A 104 -11.97 -12.14 13.34
CA CYS A 104 -10.85 -11.60 14.12
C CYS A 104 -11.02 -10.12 14.47
N LEU A 105 -11.90 -9.42 13.73
CA LEU A 105 -12.32 -8.06 13.98
C LEU A 105 -13.84 -8.00 14.02
N THR A 106 -14.37 -7.10 14.84
CA THR A 106 -15.79 -6.73 14.91
C THR A 106 -16.04 -5.45 14.11
N THR A 107 -17.30 -5.07 13.93
CA THR A 107 -17.66 -3.82 13.23
C THR A 107 -17.31 -2.54 13.99
N ARG A 108 -16.88 -2.66 15.25
CA ARG A 108 -16.50 -1.53 16.11
C ARG A 108 -14.99 -1.32 16.20
N ASP A 109 -14.22 -2.29 15.71
CA ASP A 109 -12.77 -2.23 15.60
C ASP A 109 -12.37 -1.48 14.33
#